data_AF-A0A962TMX5-F1
#
_entry.id   AF-A0A962TMX5-F1
#
_cell.length_a   1.000
_cell.length_b   1.000
_cell.length_c   1.000
_cell.angle_alpha   90.00
_cell.angle_beta   90.00
_cell.angle_gamma   90.00
#
_symmetry.space_group_name_H-M   'P 1'
#
loop_
_entity.id
_entity.type
_entity.pdbx_description
1 polymer ?
#
loop_
_entity_poly.entity_id
_entity_poly.type
_entity_poly.pdbx_seq_one_letter_code
_entity_poly.pdbx_strand_id
1 'polypeptide(L)'
;MSNKYFLSSKVLIIIILTGGFLISGISMPTSAAIITFDDLISGETSYGFDGDGDGISDVLFTTLDPFGFNTIGPGSFQSYIDEPGLEGTTLLSTDLRVDFLRGAIGNLSFGFALNSAVSDPAYFASLQVFDATNTLLATQSVVGNFSPSTFPEGQVSAGFSGEAAYATFNFTSQFGRYIIDNFQGTFGSTERPSIPEPTTLALFGLGLTGLGYRRWRKA
;
A
#
# COMPACT_ATOMS: atom_id res chain seq x y z
N MET A 1 -41.40 66.02 -41.42
CA MET A 1 -41.76 64.74 -42.08
C MET A 1 -40.50 63.90 -42.25
N SER A 2 -40.49 62.71 -41.67
CA SER A 2 -39.82 61.47 -42.12
C SER A 2 -38.29 61.38 -42.31
N ASN A 3 -37.70 60.55 -41.43
CA ASN A 3 -36.82 59.39 -41.65
C ASN A 3 -35.28 59.46 -41.86
N LYS A 4 -34.62 58.67 -40.97
CA LYS A 4 -33.45 57.75 -41.14
C LYS A 4 -32.09 58.44 -41.38
N TYR A 5 -30.96 58.03 -40.80
CA TYR A 5 -30.26 56.73 -40.76
C TYR A 5 -29.41 56.61 -39.47
N PHE A 6 -29.52 55.55 -38.66
CA PHE A 6 -28.73 54.30 -38.69
C PHE A 6 -27.20 54.49 -38.69
N LEU A 7 -26.59 54.58 -37.50
CA LEU A 7 -25.15 54.35 -37.30
C LEU A 7 -24.94 52.88 -36.97
N SER A 8 -24.41 52.18 -37.97
CA SER A 8 -23.99 50.78 -37.94
C SER A 8 -22.61 50.63 -37.31
N SER A 9 -22.36 49.43 -36.76
CA SER A 9 -21.04 48.80 -36.58
C SER A 9 -20.20 49.22 -35.36
N LYS A 10 -20.63 48.85 -34.15
CA LYS A 10 -19.67 48.53 -33.07
C LYS A 10 -19.38 47.03 -33.13
N VAL A 11 -18.19 46.69 -33.62
CA VAL A 11 -17.60 45.36 -33.46
C VAL A 11 -17.28 45.20 -31.98
N LEU A 12 -18.08 44.39 -31.27
CA LEU A 12 -17.78 43.95 -29.91
C LEU A 12 -17.23 42.53 -30.01
N ILE A 13 -15.90 42.41 -29.89
CA ILE A 13 -15.22 41.14 -29.69
C ILE A 13 -15.56 40.69 -28.27
N ILE A 14 -16.42 39.69 -28.13
CA ILE A 14 -16.64 38.99 -26.86
C ILE A 14 -15.58 37.90 -26.77
N ILE A 15 -14.54 38.17 -25.98
CA ILE A 15 -13.60 37.15 -25.51
C ILE A 15 -14.37 36.32 -24.48
N ILE A 16 -14.83 35.13 -24.88
CA ILE A 16 -15.35 34.14 -23.92
C ILE A 16 -14.12 33.49 -23.27
N LEU A 17 -13.76 33.99 -22.09
CA LEU A 17 -12.80 33.37 -21.20
C LEU A 17 -13.49 32.14 -20.55
N THR A 18 -13.45 30.97 -21.20
CA THR A 18 -13.80 29.71 -20.54
C THR A 18 -12.67 29.36 -19.57
N GLY A 19 -12.80 29.84 -18.33
CA GLY A 19 -11.99 29.38 -17.20
C GLY A 19 -12.31 27.92 -16.91
N GLY A 20 -11.57 27.01 -17.54
CA GLY A 20 -11.50 25.62 -17.11
C GLY A 20 -10.82 25.59 -15.75
N PHE A 21 -11.61 25.39 -14.70
CA PHE A 21 -11.11 25.09 -13.37
C PHE A 21 -10.50 23.68 -13.43
N LEU A 22 -9.21 23.61 -13.82
CA LEU A 22 -8.40 22.43 -13.60
C LEU A 22 -8.21 22.33 -12.10
N ILE A 23 -9.04 21.53 -11.44
CA ILE A 23 -8.72 21.00 -10.12
C ILE A 23 -7.58 20.01 -10.38
N SER A 24 -6.36 20.55 -10.45
CA SER A 24 -5.14 19.76 -10.31
C SER A 24 -5.23 19.12 -8.94
N GLY A 25 -5.70 17.88 -8.88
CA GLY A 25 -5.62 17.07 -7.67
C GLY A 25 -4.17 17.11 -7.22
N ILE A 26 -3.93 17.73 -6.07
CA ILE A 26 -2.63 17.75 -5.44
C ILE A 26 -2.44 16.31 -4.96
N SER A 27 -1.85 15.45 -5.80
CA SER A 27 -1.39 14.15 -5.35
C SER A 27 -0.23 14.44 -4.40
N MET A 28 -0.52 14.48 -3.10
CA MET A 28 0.54 14.37 -2.10
C MET A 28 1.33 13.11 -2.44
N PRO A 29 2.66 13.16 -2.53
CA PRO A 29 3.45 11.96 -2.70
C PRO A 29 3.15 11.04 -1.53
N THR A 30 2.49 9.93 -1.82
CA THR A 30 2.31 8.81 -0.93
C THR A 30 3.70 8.26 -0.60
N SER A 31 4.13 8.40 0.65
CA SER A 31 5.36 7.74 1.11
C SER A 31 5.00 6.31 1.48
N ALA A 32 5.83 5.36 1.09
CA ALA A 32 5.79 4.05 1.70
C ALA A 32 6.26 4.18 3.16
N ALA A 33 5.52 3.59 4.10
CA ALA A 33 6.01 3.35 5.45
C ALA A 33 7.02 2.21 5.44
N ILE A 34 7.93 2.24 6.41
CA ILE A 34 8.90 1.19 6.68
C ILE A 34 8.67 0.73 8.10
N ILE A 35 8.31 -0.55 8.26
CA ILE A 35 8.17 -1.21 9.55
C ILE A 35 9.47 -1.96 9.80
N THR A 36 10.18 -1.55 10.84
CA THR A 36 11.25 -2.33 11.47
C THR A 36 10.67 -3.03 12.70
N PHE A 37 11.34 -4.08 13.18
CA PHE A 37 10.86 -4.87 14.32
C PHE A 37 11.70 -4.65 15.59
N ASP A 38 12.29 -3.45 15.71
CA ASP A 38 13.21 -3.08 16.78
C ASP A 38 12.60 -3.16 18.19
N ASP A 39 11.29 -2.97 18.30
CA ASP A 39 10.51 -2.99 19.53
C ASP A 39 9.68 -4.28 19.72
N LEU A 40 9.82 -5.26 18.81
CA LEU A 40 9.17 -6.56 18.94
C LEU A 40 9.66 -7.29 20.20
N ILE A 41 8.72 -7.84 20.97
CA ILE A 41 9.03 -8.64 22.15
C ILE A 41 8.98 -10.13 21.80
N SER A 42 10.08 -10.84 22.06
CA SER A 42 10.16 -12.30 21.87
C SER A 42 9.08 -13.02 22.68
N GLY A 43 8.38 -13.96 22.06
CA GLY A 43 7.26 -14.70 22.61
C GLY A 43 5.87 -14.17 22.20
N GLU A 44 5.78 -12.99 21.59
CA GLU A 44 4.49 -12.46 21.12
C GLU A 44 4.02 -13.17 19.85
N THR A 45 2.73 -13.48 19.77
CA THR A 45 2.13 -14.12 18.58
C THR A 45 1.57 -13.12 17.57
N SER A 46 1.61 -11.83 17.93
CA SER A 46 1.14 -10.72 17.11
C SER A 46 1.96 -9.47 17.36
N TYR A 47 2.16 -8.67 16.31
CA TYR A 47 2.85 -7.38 16.39
C TYR A 47 2.08 -6.34 15.56
N GLY A 48 1.77 -5.20 16.16
CA GLY A 48 0.98 -4.14 15.55
C GLY A 48 1.83 -2.90 15.26
N PHE A 49 1.67 -2.31 14.08
CA PHE A 49 2.31 -1.06 13.70
C PHE A 49 1.25 0.02 13.55
N ASP A 50 1.45 1.16 14.21
CA ASP A 50 0.63 2.37 14.12
C ASP A 50 1.45 3.45 13.40
N GLY A 51 1.16 3.67 12.11
CA GLY A 51 1.95 4.55 11.26
C GLY A 51 1.60 6.02 11.44
N ASP A 52 0.38 6.31 11.89
CA ASP A 52 -0.12 7.67 12.06
C ASP A 52 -0.14 8.17 13.52
N GLY A 53 0.15 7.28 14.46
CA GLY A 53 0.33 7.57 15.88
C GLY A 53 -1.00 7.87 16.60
N ASP A 54 -2.14 7.42 16.06
CA ASP A 54 -3.46 7.64 16.66
C ASP A 54 -3.80 6.64 17.78
N GLY A 55 -2.91 5.68 18.03
CA GLY A 55 -3.05 4.61 19.02
C GLY A 55 -3.76 3.36 18.50
N ILE A 56 -4.08 3.30 17.20
CA ILE A 56 -4.71 2.17 16.52
C ILE A 56 -3.72 1.62 15.49
N SER A 57 -3.46 0.31 15.53
CA SER A 57 -2.60 -0.30 14.52
C SER A 57 -3.21 -0.16 13.12
N ASP A 58 -2.37 0.14 12.14
CA ASP A 58 -2.67 0.11 10.71
C ASP A 58 -2.33 -1.25 10.09
N VAL A 59 -1.31 -1.91 10.63
CA VAL A 59 -0.82 -3.21 10.17
C VAL A 59 -0.68 -4.15 11.35
N LEU A 60 -1.12 -5.40 11.19
CA LEU A 60 -1.02 -6.44 12.21
C LEU A 60 -0.35 -7.69 11.64
N PHE A 61 0.82 -8.02 12.17
CA PHE A 61 1.55 -9.25 11.92
C PHE A 61 1.06 -10.32 12.90
N THR A 62 0.81 -11.54 12.43
CA THR A 62 0.39 -12.68 13.28
C THR A 62 1.02 -13.98 12.83
N THR A 63 1.30 -14.86 13.80
CA THR A 63 1.74 -16.24 13.54
C THR A 63 0.87 -17.23 14.30
N LEU A 64 0.84 -18.47 13.79
CA LEU A 64 0.20 -19.60 14.48
C LEU A 64 1.18 -20.37 15.38
N ASP A 65 2.45 -19.97 15.42
CA ASP A 65 3.43 -20.54 16.35
C ASP A 65 3.02 -20.19 17.80
N PRO A 66 2.70 -21.16 18.66
CA PRO A 66 2.34 -20.88 20.06
C PRO A 66 3.49 -20.31 20.89
N PHE A 67 4.74 -20.42 20.40
CA PHE A 67 5.91 -19.78 21.01
C PHE A 67 6.13 -18.35 20.50
N GLY A 68 5.31 -17.89 19.56
CA GLY A 68 5.36 -16.54 19.01
C GLY A 68 6.59 -16.27 18.16
N PHE A 69 6.83 -14.99 17.92
CA PHE A 69 8.01 -14.49 17.25
C PHE A 69 9.22 -14.53 18.17
N ASN A 70 10.38 -14.54 17.56
CA ASN A 70 11.63 -14.26 18.25
C ASN A 70 12.31 -13.07 17.57
N THR A 71 13.35 -12.54 18.21
CA THR A 71 14.13 -11.40 17.70
C THR A 71 15.61 -11.74 17.59
N ILE A 72 15.92 -13.04 17.58
CA ILE A 72 17.27 -13.54 17.40
C ILE A 72 17.50 -13.70 15.91
N GLY A 73 18.24 -12.76 15.32
CA GLY A 73 18.42 -12.73 13.89
C GLY A 73 19.58 -13.61 13.38
N PRO A 74 19.94 -13.60 12.07
CA PRO A 74 21.09 -14.38 11.61
C PRO A 74 22.43 -13.81 12.13
N GLY A 75 22.41 -12.66 12.78
CA GLY A 75 23.58 -11.85 13.09
C GLY A 75 23.95 -10.89 11.95
N SER A 76 25.14 -10.29 12.09
CA SER A 76 25.67 -9.25 11.21
C SER A 76 25.85 -9.67 9.73
N PHE A 77 26.04 -8.64 8.88
CA PHE A 77 26.37 -8.72 7.44
C PHE A 77 25.21 -9.05 6.49
N GLN A 78 23.99 -8.70 6.85
CA GLN A 78 22.86 -8.75 5.93
C GLN A 78 22.75 -7.45 5.11
N SER A 79 22.23 -7.56 3.89
CA SER A 79 22.04 -6.44 2.97
C SER A 79 20.60 -5.95 2.94
N TYR A 80 19.64 -6.81 3.25
CA TYR A 80 18.21 -6.53 3.09
C TYR A 80 17.45 -6.42 4.41
N ILE A 81 18.04 -6.88 5.52
CA ILE A 81 17.45 -6.79 6.85
C ILE A 81 18.37 -6.02 7.80
N ASP A 82 17.78 -5.24 8.68
CA ASP A 82 18.42 -4.66 9.85
C ASP A 82 18.03 -5.50 11.09
N GLU A 83 18.86 -5.49 12.14
CA GLU A 83 18.58 -6.24 13.36
C GLU A 83 18.26 -5.31 14.54
N PRO A 84 17.30 -5.68 15.40
CA PRO A 84 16.56 -6.95 15.38
C PRO A 84 15.36 -6.98 14.41
N GLY A 85 15.22 -8.10 13.68
CA GLY A 85 14.07 -8.39 12.82
C GLY A 85 13.04 -9.33 13.46
N LEU A 86 11.95 -9.61 12.74
CA LEU A 86 10.93 -10.59 13.14
C LEU A 86 11.37 -11.99 12.70
N GLU A 87 11.74 -12.84 13.66
CA GLU A 87 12.08 -14.25 13.43
C GLU A 87 10.85 -15.15 13.68
N GLY A 88 10.57 -16.07 12.74
CA GLY A 88 9.51 -17.06 12.87
C GLY A 88 9.95 -18.47 12.45
N THR A 89 8.99 -19.41 12.46
CA THR A 89 9.21 -20.79 12.02
C THR A 89 8.65 -21.05 10.63
N THR A 90 9.31 -21.90 9.83
CA THR A 90 8.86 -22.33 8.49
C THR A 90 8.05 -23.64 8.52
N LEU A 91 7.57 -24.05 9.70
CA LEU A 91 6.93 -25.35 9.92
C LEU A 91 5.39 -25.28 9.84
N LEU A 92 4.84 -24.12 9.47
CA LEU A 92 3.41 -23.88 9.43
C LEU A 92 2.90 -23.93 7.97
N SER A 93 1.58 -24.07 7.80
CA SER A 93 0.98 -23.91 6.46
C SER A 93 1.03 -22.46 5.97
N THR A 94 0.97 -21.53 6.93
CA THR A 94 1.16 -20.09 6.75
C THR A 94 2.04 -19.64 7.90
N ASP A 95 3.27 -19.28 7.59
CA ASP A 95 4.28 -18.98 8.60
C ASP A 95 4.03 -17.63 9.26
N LEU A 96 3.59 -16.66 8.44
CA LEU A 96 3.22 -15.31 8.86
C LEU A 96 2.02 -14.83 8.04
N ARG A 97 1.13 -14.11 8.72
CA ARG A 97 0.04 -13.34 8.11
C ARG A 97 0.19 -11.88 8.51
N VAL A 98 -0.11 -11.00 7.56
CA VAL A 98 -0.15 -9.55 7.78
C VAL A 98 -1.51 -9.04 7.36
N ASP A 99 -2.25 -8.41 8.27
CA ASP A 99 -3.53 -7.77 8.01
C ASP A 99 -3.36 -6.25 7.92
N PHE A 100 -3.94 -5.64 6.88
CA PHE A 100 -3.91 -4.19 6.65
C PHE A 100 -5.26 -3.61 7.05
N LEU A 101 -5.34 -3.01 8.25
CA LEU A 101 -6.61 -2.63 8.88
C LEU A 101 -7.34 -1.49 8.15
N ARG A 102 -6.60 -0.72 7.34
CA ARG A 102 -7.13 0.31 6.43
C ARG A 102 -6.78 0.04 4.96
N GLY A 103 -6.42 -1.21 4.65
CA GLY A 103 -5.97 -1.64 3.34
C GLY A 103 -4.57 -1.16 2.96
N ALA A 104 -3.93 -1.90 2.04
CA ALA A 104 -2.67 -1.50 1.42
C ALA A 104 -2.82 -1.35 -0.09
N ILE A 105 -2.00 -0.50 -0.71
CA ILE A 105 -2.04 -0.24 -2.16
C ILE A 105 -0.64 -0.27 -2.80
N GLY A 106 -0.60 -0.51 -4.10
CA GLY A 106 0.60 -0.35 -4.92
C GLY A 106 1.58 -1.51 -4.79
N ASN A 107 2.45 -1.50 -3.78
CA ASN A 107 3.52 -2.48 -3.64
C ASN A 107 3.76 -2.83 -2.17
N LEU A 108 4.08 -4.10 -1.91
CA LEU A 108 4.68 -4.55 -0.66
C LEU A 108 6.11 -5.03 -0.91
N SER A 109 7.03 -4.71 -0.01
CA SER A 109 8.42 -5.17 -0.08
C SER A 109 8.95 -5.52 1.30
N PHE A 110 9.83 -6.51 1.41
CA PHE A 110 10.51 -6.82 2.67
C PHE A 110 11.82 -7.57 2.41
N GLY A 111 12.80 -7.35 3.28
CA GLY A 111 14.00 -8.16 3.33
C GLY A 111 13.75 -9.45 4.12
N PHE A 112 14.46 -10.52 3.77
CA PHE A 112 14.41 -11.76 4.53
C PHE A 112 15.77 -12.43 4.62
N ALA A 113 15.98 -13.23 5.67
CA ALA A 113 17.08 -14.18 5.80
C ALA A 113 16.54 -15.56 6.22
N LEU A 114 17.15 -16.62 5.71
CA LEU A 114 16.74 -18.01 5.93
C LEU A 114 17.78 -18.71 6.78
N ASN A 115 17.35 -19.40 7.84
CA ASN A 115 18.24 -20.22 8.67
C ASN A 115 18.66 -21.48 7.90
N SER A 116 19.70 -21.33 7.06
CA SER A 116 20.19 -22.33 6.13
C SER A 116 21.71 -22.23 5.98
N ALA A 117 22.39 -23.37 5.90
CA ALA A 117 23.84 -23.42 5.64
C ALA A 117 24.19 -23.42 4.15
N VAL A 118 23.19 -23.53 3.28
CA VAL A 118 23.34 -23.56 1.81
C VAL A 118 22.27 -22.71 1.14
N SER A 119 22.59 -22.15 -0.03
CA SER A 119 21.59 -21.65 -0.97
C SER A 119 21.08 -22.81 -1.81
N ASP A 120 19.77 -23.01 -1.79
CA ASP A 120 19.09 -24.05 -2.55
C ASP A 120 17.80 -23.45 -3.14
N PRO A 121 17.44 -23.73 -4.40
CA PRO A 121 16.15 -23.31 -4.96
C PRO A 121 14.92 -23.74 -4.14
N ALA A 122 15.04 -24.77 -3.30
CA ALA A 122 14.02 -25.21 -2.37
C ALA A 122 13.90 -24.33 -1.10
N TYR A 123 14.80 -23.37 -0.88
CA TYR A 123 14.78 -22.43 0.25
C TYR A 123 14.48 -21.02 -0.24
N PHE A 124 13.26 -20.56 0.00
CA PHE A 124 12.71 -19.33 -0.53
C PHE A 124 11.81 -18.62 0.49
N ALA A 125 11.57 -17.35 0.22
CA ALA A 125 10.46 -16.58 0.79
C ALA A 125 9.40 -16.36 -0.29
N SER A 126 8.14 -16.52 0.05
CA SER A 126 7.01 -16.27 -0.85
C SER A 126 5.94 -15.44 -0.17
N LEU A 127 5.29 -14.60 -0.96
CA LEU A 127 4.23 -13.68 -0.57
C LEU A 127 3.02 -13.91 -1.49
N GLN A 128 1.84 -13.91 -0.89
CA GLN A 128 0.57 -13.82 -1.58
C GLN A 128 -0.25 -12.67 -0.97
N VAL A 129 -0.78 -11.80 -1.82
CA VAL A 129 -1.51 -10.59 -1.42
C VAL A 129 -2.97 -10.74 -1.84
N PHE A 130 -3.90 -10.47 -0.94
CA PHE A 130 -5.33 -10.69 -1.15
C PHE A 130 -6.14 -9.44 -0.83
N ASP A 131 -7.25 -9.25 -1.53
CA ASP A 131 -8.28 -8.28 -1.14
C ASP A 131 -9.22 -8.82 -0.05
N ALA A 132 -10.18 -7.99 0.39
CA ALA A 132 -11.15 -8.35 1.42
C ALA A 132 -12.13 -9.47 1.02
N THR A 133 -12.20 -9.81 -0.26
CA THR A 133 -13.02 -10.90 -0.80
C THR A 133 -12.25 -12.22 -0.94
N ASN A 134 -10.98 -12.25 -0.51
CA ASN A 134 -10.02 -13.34 -0.70
C ASN A 134 -9.63 -13.54 -2.18
N THR A 135 -9.74 -12.51 -3.01
CA THR A 135 -9.21 -12.55 -4.37
C THR A 135 -7.71 -12.28 -4.32
N LEU A 136 -6.92 -13.16 -4.95
CA LEU A 136 -5.48 -12.99 -5.07
C LEU A 136 -5.17 -11.79 -5.99
N LEU A 137 -4.47 -10.79 -5.45
CA LEU A 137 -4.04 -9.60 -6.17
C LEU A 137 -2.63 -9.74 -6.74
N ALA A 138 -1.73 -10.38 -5.99
CA ALA A 138 -0.35 -10.63 -6.42
C ALA A 138 0.28 -11.83 -5.70
N THR A 139 1.29 -12.40 -6.33
CA THR A 139 2.17 -13.40 -5.72
C THR A 139 3.61 -13.17 -6.17
N GLN A 140 4.56 -13.38 -5.27
CA GLN A 140 5.99 -13.28 -5.54
C GLN A 140 6.74 -14.34 -4.74
N SER A 141 7.79 -14.92 -5.32
CA SER A 141 8.68 -15.87 -4.63
C SER A 141 10.13 -15.55 -4.96
N VAL A 142 11.00 -15.58 -3.97
CA VAL A 142 12.42 -15.26 -4.10
C VAL A 142 13.24 -16.30 -3.34
N VAL A 143 14.22 -16.90 -4.03
CA VAL A 143 15.18 -17.84 -3.45
C VAL A 143 16.21 -17.07 -2.63
N GLY A 144 16.55 -17.58 -1.45
CA GLY A 144 17.59 -16.99 -0.61
C GLY A 144 19.00 -17.26 -1.15
N ASN A 145 19.83 -16.23 -1.23
CA ASN A 145 21.21 -16.32 -1.72
C ASN A 145 22.19 -15.68 -0.74
N PHE A 146 23.42 -16.18 -0.68
CA PHE A 146 24.49 -15.52 0.04
C PHE A 146 24.99 -14.30 -0.76
N SER A 147 24.88 -13.07 -0.23
CA SER A 147 25.46 -11.88 -0.88
C SER A 147 25.40 -10.61 -0.02
N PRO A 148 26.46 -10.19 0.71
CA PRO A 148 27.66 -10.86 1.22
C PRO A 148 27.41 -11.53 2.59
N SER A 149 26.18 -11.96 2.82
CA SER A 149 25.64 -12.45 4.09
C SER A 149 26.20 -13.77 4.60
N THR A 150 25.99 -13.97 5.90
CA THR A 150 26.27 -15.23 6.62
C THR A 150 25.12 -16.23 6.53
N PHE A 151 23.96 -15.79 6.05
CA PHE A 151 22.74 -16.60 5.86
C PHE A 151 22.13 -16.27 4.49
N PRO A 152 21.52 -17.23 3.78
CA PRO A 152 20.85 -16.93 2.52
C PRO A 152 19.75 -15.88 2.73
N GLU A 153 19.87 -14.76 2.03
CA GLU A 153 18.98 -13.61 2.15
C GLU A 153 18.41 -13.18 0.79
N GLY A 154 17.47 -12.25 0.83
CA GLY A 154 16.94 -11.61 -0.36
C GLY A 154 15.91 -10.56 -0.02
N GLN A 155 15.32 -9.97 -1.06
CA GLN A 155 14.21 -9.05 -0.94
C GLN A 155 13.06 -9.53 -1.81
N VAL A 156 11.87 -9.63 -1.21
CA VAL A 156 10.62 -9.83 -1.93
C VAL A 156 10.02 -8.46 -2.22
N SER A 157 9.56 -8.23 -3.44
CA SER A 157 8.81 -7.02 -3.82
C SER A 157 7.68 -7.42 -4.76
N ALA A 158 6.44 -7.10 -4.40
CA ALA A 158 5.24 -7.51 -5.11
C ALA A 158 4.32 -6.30 -5.36
N GLY A 159 4.21 -5.90 -6.62
CA GLY A 159 3.28 -4.88 -7.07
C GLY A 159 1.90 -5.46 -7.37
N PHE A 160 0.85 -4.74 -7.01
CA PHE A 160 -0.53 -5.14 -7.21
C PHE A 160 -1.45 -3.95 -7.52
N SER A 161 -2.59 -4.24 -8.13
CA SER A 161 -3.67 -3.27 -8.35
C SER A 161 -4.83 -3.55 -7.40
N GLY A 162 -5.56 -2.50 -7.02
CA GLY A 162 -6.64 -2.60 -6.03
C GLY A 162 -6.15 -2.36 -4.60
N GLU A 163 -6.98 -2.75 -3.64
CA GLU A 163 -6.73 -2.59 -2.20
C GLU A 163 -6.57 -3.97 -1.55
N ALA A 164 -5.38 -4.24 -1.02
CA ALA A 164 -5.08 -5.45 -0.30
C ALA A 164 -5.62 -5.35 1.13
N ALA A 165 -6.31 -6.39 1.60
CA ALA A 165 -6.77 -6.51 2.98
C ALA A 165 -5.78 -7.30 3.84
N TYR A 166 -5.10 -8.29 3.26
CA TYR A 166 -4.08 -9.06 3.97
C TYR A 166 -3.07 -9.68 3.01
N ALA A 167 -1.95 -10.14 3.56
CA ALA A 167 -0.99 -10.97 2.86
C ALA A 167 -0.58 -12.18 3.71
N THR A 168 -0.26 -13.28 3.05
CA THR A 168 0.25 -14.50 3.68
C THR A 168 1.64 -14.81 3.14
N PHE A 169 2.48 -15.29 4.04
CA PHE A 169 3.87 -15.58 3.76
C PHE A 169 4.11 -17.07 3.98
N ASN A 170 4.92 -17.63 3.11
CA ASN A 170 5.42 -18.98 3.23
C ASN A 170 6.91 -18.97 2.95
N PHE A 171 7.67 -19.51 3.89
CA PHE A 171 9.11 -19.60 3.88
C PHE A 171 9.53 -21.06 3.89
N THR A 172 10.73 -21.31 3.39
CA THR A 172 11.38 -22.61 3.48
C THR A 172 12.85 -22.40 3.81
N SER A 173 13.35 -23.15 4.79
CA SER A 173 14.77 -23.10 5.17
C SER A 173 15.23 -24.45 5.69
N GLN A 174 16.54 -24.67 5.74
CA GLN A 174 17.11 -25.93 6.15
C GLN A 174 16.85 -26.23 7.63
N PHE A 175 16.88 -25.21 8.47
CA PHE A 175 16.77 -25.33 9.92
C PHE A 175 15.45 -24.78 10.48
N GLY A 176 14.45 -24.58 9.62
CA GLY A 176 13.07 -24.36 10.03
C GLY A 176 12.76 -22.97 10.58
N ARG A 177 13.62 -21.98 10.32
CA ARG A 177 13.49 -20.59 10.79
C ARG A 177 13.74 -19.60 9.66
N TYR A 178 13.07 -18.46 9.73
CA TYR A 178 13.24 -17.33 8.82
C TYR A 178 13.19 -16.04 9.61
N ILE A 179 13.72 -14.97 9.02
CA ILE A 179 13.65 -13.62 9.56
C ILE A 179 13.18 -12.70 8.46
N ILE A 180 12.31 -11.75 8.81
CA ILE A 180 11.99 -10.61 7.96
C ILE A 180 12.31 -9.31 8.66
N ASP A 181 12.60 -8.30 7.87
CA ASP A 181 12.68 -6.93 8.34
C ASP A 181 12.42 -5.94 7.19
N ASN A 182 12.41 -4.65 7.52
CA ASN A 182 12.24 -3.57 6.55
C ASN A 182 10.99 -3.79 5.70
N PHE A 183 9.86 -4.10 6.36
CA PHE A 183 8.59 -4.32 5.67
C PHE A 183 8.03 -2.97 5.21
N GLN A 184 7.87 -2.82 3.91
CA GLN A 184 7.53 -1.57 3.25
C GLN A 184 6.23 -1.70 2.49
N GLY A 185 5.42 -0.65 2.58
CA GLY A 185 4.17 -0.53 1.82
C GLY A 185 3.51 0.81 2.07
N THR A 186 2.39 1.03 1.38
CA THR A 186 1.49 2.14 1.69
C THR A 186 0.24 1.57 2.33
N PHE A 187 0.03 1.86 3.60
CA PHE A 187 -1.11 1.42 4.40
C PHE A 187 -1.60 2.58 5.28
N GLY A 188 -2.62 2.40 6.11
CA GLY A 188 -3.08 3.46 7.01
C GLY A 188 -3.81 4.64 6.36
N SER A 189 -4.36 5.55 7.19
CA SER A 189 -5.21 6.66 6.74
C SER A 189 -4.42 7.83 6.15
N THR A 190 -3.24 8.10 6.72
CA THR A 190 -2.45 9.29 6.44
C THR A 190 -1.42 9.07 5.34
N GLU A 191 -0.99 7.83 5.14
CA GLU A 191 -0.03 7.45 4.11
C GLU A 191 -0.75 7.26 2.76
N ARG A 192 -2.07 7.02 2.77
CA ARG A 192 -2.90 6.93 1.57
C ARG A 192 -3.32 8.32 1.07
N PRO A 193 -3.26 8.58 -0.26
CA PRO A 193 -3.91 9.74 -0.82
C PRO A 193 -5.43 9.54 -0.72
N SER A 194 -6.18 10.59 -0.43
CA SER A 194 -7.65 10.51 -0.44
C SER A 194 -8.12 10.07 -1.83
N ILE A 195 -8.78 8.92 -1.90
CA ILE A 195 -9.42 8.47 -3.13
C ILE A 195 -10.50 9.51 -3.44
N PRO A 196 -10.50 10.16 -4.63
CA PRO A 196 -11.56 11.08 -4.99
C PRO A 196 -12.88 10.32 -4.94
N GLU A 197 -13.78 10.72 -4.04
CA GLU A 197 -15.12 10.16 -4.01
C GLU A 197 -15.72 10.30 -5.42
N PRO A 198 -16.38 9.26 -5.96
CA PRO A 198 -17.08 9.38 -7.23
C PRO A 198 -18.03 10.58 -7.09
N THR A 199 -17.87 11.55 -7.99
CA THR A 199 -18.44 12.89 -7.98
C THR A 199 -19.97 12.88 -8.06
N THR A 200 -20.62 12.32 -7.05
CA THR A 200 -22.07 12.30 -6.91
C THR A 200 -22.57 13.73 -6.67
N LEU A 201 -21.74 14.60 -6.08
CA LEU A 201 -21.98 16.04 -5.96
C LEU A 201 -21.90 16.81 -7.31
N ALA A 202 -21.14 16.34 -8.30
CA ALA A 202 -21.11 17.00 -9.61
C ALA A 202 -22.37 16.73 -10.43
N LEU A 203 -23.03 15.57 -10.24
CA LEU A 203 -24.31 15.27 -10.88
C LEU A 203 -25.46 16.11 -10.34
N PHE A 204 -25.44 16.52 -9.06
CA PHE A 204 -26.45 17.44 -8.52
C PHE A 204 -26.32 18.88 -9.06
N GLY A 205 -25.10 19.33 -9.38
CA GLY A 205 -24.86 20.66 -9.95
C GLY A 205 -25.36 20.84 -11.39
N LEU A 206 -25.29 19.80 -12.22
CA LEU A 206 -25.79 19.83 -13.60
C LEU A 206 -27.32 19.63 -13.68
N GLY A 207 -27.95 19.02 -12.67
CA GLY A 207 -29.41 18.88 -12.60
C GLY A 207 -30.15 20.20 -12.34
N LEU A 208 -29.55 21.12 -11.58
CA LEU A 208 -30.20 22.38 -11.20
C LEU A 208 -30.08 23.48 -12.26
N THR A 209 -29.01 23.47 -13.08
CA THR A 209 -28.89 24.39 -14.22
C THR A 209 -29.91 24.08 -15.33
N GLY A 210 -30.29 22.81 -15.50
CA GLY A 210 -31.37 22.41 -16.42
C GLY A 210 -32.77 22.87 -16.01
N LEU A 211 -33.06 22.98 -14.70
CA LEU A 211 -34.36 23.42 -14.19
C LEU A 211 -34.52 24.96 -14.18
N GLY A 212 -33.42 25.71 -14.06
CA GLY A 212 -33.45 27.18 -14.11
C GLY A 212 -33.76 27.76 -15.50
N TYR A 213 -33.24 27.14 -16.57
CA TYR A 213 -33.40 27.67 -17.93
C TYR A 213 -34.84 27.52 -18.48
N ARG A 214 -35.62 26.57 -17.95
CA ARG A 214 -37.00 26.33 -18.42
C ARG A 214 -38.01 27.37 -17.91
N ARG A 215 -37.67 28.14 -16.86
CA ARG A 215 -38.58 29.12 -16.25
C ARG A 215 -38.48 30.52 -16.87
N TRP A 216 -37.45 30.79 -17.66
CA TRP A 216 -37.20 32.11 -18.26
C TRP A 216 -37.79 32.32 -19.66
N ARG A 217 -38.44 31.31 -20.26
CA ARG A 217 -39.14 31.45 -21.56
C ARG A 217 -40.67 31.62 -21.46
N LYS A 218 -41.21 31.92 -20.28
CA LYS A 218 -42.66 32.10 -20.06
C LYS A 218 -43.02 33.35 -19.22
N ALA A 219 -42.18 34.38 -19.23
CA ALA A 219 -42.54 35.71 -18.74
C ALA A 219 -42.37 36.71 -19.88
#